data_AF-A0A7S1E581-F1
#
_entry.id   AF-A0A7S1E581-F1
#
_cell.length_a   1.000
_cell.length_b   1.000
_cell.length_c   1.000
_cell.angle_alpha   90.00
_cell.angle_beta   90.00
_cell.angle_gamma   90.00
#
_symmetry.space_group_name_H-M   'P 1'
#
loop_
_entity.id
_entity.type
_entity.pdbx_description
1 polymer ?
#
loop_
_entity_poly.entity_id
_entity_poly.type
_entity_poly.pdbx_seq_one_letter_code
_entity_poly.pdbx_strand_id
1 'polypeptide(L)'
;AFQGARDGVLDLFRIKDRSNKTLNVVTVALLAIVTGVAYSLRDVSLVLAFSGAILGNALIYVFPALMFRGAVQKMENASEGLKREVKLAMGVAGLGVGFGVLGLKMAIKSLAR
;
A
#
# COMPACT_ATOMS: atom_id res chain seq x y z
N ALA A 1 4.68 -13.79 -7.38
CA ALA A 1 4.85 -12.53 -6.62
C ALA A 1 5.56 -11.45 -7.45
N PHE A 2 6.82 -11.64 -7.87
CA PHE A 2 7.61 -10.60 -8.54
C PHE A 2 7.02 -10.13 -9.89
N GLN A 3 6.50 -11.04 -10.72
CA GLN A 3 5.82 -10.69 -11.97
C GLN A 3 4.67 -9.69 -11.76
N GLY A 4 3.84 -9.89 -10.72
CA GLY A 4 2.75 -8.98 -10.39
C GLY A 4 3.25 -7.60 -9.96
N ALA A 5 4.38 -7.51 -9.23
CA ALA A 5 4.99 -6.23 -8.88
C ALA A 5 5.51 -5.49 -10.13
N ARG A 6 6.17 -6.20 -11.04
CA ARG A 6 6.63 -5.65 -12.33
C ARG A 6 5.46 -5.14 -13.17
N ASP A 7 4.43 -5.96 -13.31
CA ASP A 7 3.27 -5.62 -14.12
C ASP A 7 2.49 -4.46 -13.49
N GLY A 8 2.37 -4.42 -12.16
CA GLY A 8 1.80 -3.28 -11.43
C GLY A 8 2.59 -1.98 -11.59
N VAL A 9 3.93 -2.03 -11.64
CA VAL A 9 4.76 -0.85 -11.94
C VAL A 9 4.53 -0.36 -13.37
N LEU A 10 4.49 -1.28 -14.34
CA LEU A 10 4.16 -0.93 -15.72
C LEU A 10 2.77 -0.31 -15.85
N ASP A 11 1.78 -0.82 -15.12
CA ASP A 11 0.42 -0.29 -15.10
C ASP A 11 0.35 1.08 -14.42
N LEU A 12 1.08 1.27 -13.32
CA LEU A 12 1.18 2.56 -12.61
C LEU A 12 1.72 3.67 -13.52
N PHE A 13 2.74 3.36 -14.32
CA PHE A 13 3.32 4.27 -15.31
C PHE A 13 2.60 4.24 -16.66
N ARG A 14 1.48 3.50 -16.77
CA ARG A 14 0.67 3.35 -18.00
C ARG A 14 1.47 2.87 -19.21
N ILE A 15 2.53 2.10 -18.99
CA ILE A 15 3.36 1.52 -20.05
C ILE A 15 2.65 0.28 -20.59
N LYS A 16 2.20 0.37 -21.85
CA LYS A 16 1.52 -0.72 -22.55
C LYS A 16 2.47 -1.68 -23.26
N ASP A 17 3.72 -1.27 -23.47
CA ASP A 17 4.71 -2.14 -24.10
C ASP A 17 5.06 -3.32 -23.18
N ARG A 18 4.79 -4.53 -23.66
CA ARG A 18 5.11 -5.80 -22.99
C ARG A 18 6.16 -6.59 -23.75
N SER A 19 6.96 -5.93 -24.58
CA SER A 19 8.10 -6.55 -25.25
C SER A 19 9.08 -7.16 -24.24
N ASN A 20 9.73 -8.27 -24.63
CA ASN A 20 10.74 -8.94 -23.80
C ASN A 20 11.86 -7.98 -23.37
N LYS A 21 12.19 -7.00 -24.21
CA LYS A 21 13.19 -5.97 -23.89
C LYS A 21 12.74 -5.10 -22.71
N THR A 22 11.53 -4.55 -22.76
CA THR A 22 10.98 -3.69 -21.70
C THR A 22 10.76 -4.48 -20.41
N LEU A 23 10.25 -5.71 -20.50
CA LEU A 23 10.05 -6.57 -19.34
C LEU A 23 11.37 -6.91 -18.64
N ASN A 24 12.43 -7.21 -19.39
CA ASN A 24 13.75 -7.53 -18.84
C ASN A 24 14.38 -6.30 -18.19
N VAL A 25 14.30 -5.12 -18.82
CA VAL A 25 14.82 -3.86 -18.25
C VAL A 25 14.12 -3.55 -16.93
N VAL A 26 12.79 -3.62 -16.88
CA VAL A 26 12.03 -3.32 -15.66
C VAL A 26 12.32 -4.37 -14.59
N THR A 27 12.48 -5.64 -14.97
CA THR A 27 12.85 -6.72 -14.06
C THR A 27 14.21 -6.45 -13.41
N VAL A 28 15.23 -6.17 -14.21
CA VAL A 28 16.58 -5.88 -13.70
C VAL A 28 16.58 -4.62 -12.83
N ALA A 29 15.87 -3.57 -13.23
CA ALA A 29 15.73 -2.35 -12.43
C ALA A 29 15.08 -2.62 -11.07
N LEU A 30 13.95 -3.35 -11.04
CA LEU A 30 13.26 -3.67 -9.79
C LEU A 30 14.11 -4.59 -8.90
N LEU A 31 14.79 -5.58 -9.46
CA LEU A 31 15.71 -6.44 -8.70
C LEU A 31 16.88 -5.64 -8.13
N ALA A 32 17.47 -4.73 -8.90
CA ALA A 32 18.55 -3.87 -8.44
C ALA A 32 18.11 -2.98 -7.28
N ILE A 33 16.91 -2.39 -7.36
CA ILE A 33 16.35 -1.57 -6.28
C ILE A 33 16.11 -2.40 -5.03
N VAL A 34 15.41 -3.54 -5.15
CA VAL A 34 15.11 -4.40 -3.99
C VAL A 34 16.40 -4.91 -3.35
N THR A 35 17.40 -5.29 -4.17
CA THR A 35 18.70 -5.75 -3.69
C THR A 35 19.49 -4.62 -3.01
N GLY A 36 19.46 -3.41 -3.57
CA GLY A 36 20.11 -2.24 -2.96
C GLY A 36 19.47 -1.87 -1.61
N VAL A 37 18.13 -1.93 -1.52
CA VAL A 37 17.41 -1.72 -0.26
C VAL A 37 17.74 -2.83 0.74
N ALA A 38 17.79 -4.09 0.31
CA ALA A 38 18.17 -5.21 1.16
C ALA A 38 19.63 -5.10 1.67
N TYR A 39 20.53 -4.51 0.88
CA TYR A 39 21.90 -4.25 1.32
C TYR A 39 21.95 -3.21 2.46
N SER A 40 21.10 -2.19 2.41
CA SER A 40 21.05 -1.14 3.44
C SER A 40 20.24 -1.53 4.68
N LEU A 41 19.20 -2.36 4.52
CA LEU A 41 18.32 -2.78 5.61
C LEU A 41 18.77 -4.13 6.18
N ARG A 42 19.44 -4.08 7.34
CA ARG A 42 19.90 -5.30 8.04
C ARG A 42 18.86 -5.92 8.95
N ASP A 43 17.84 -5.17 9.36
CA ASP A 43 16.78 -5.67 10.24
C ASP A 43 15.53 -6.05 9.44
N VAL A 44 15.26 -7.36 9.40
CA VAL A 44 14.07 -7.94 8.78
C VAL A 44 12.79 -7.46 9.48
N SER A 45 12.85 -7.15 10.77
CA SER A 45 11.71 -6.67 11.57
C SER A 45 11.17 -5.34 11.04
N LEU A 46 12.04 -4.46 10.53
CA LEU A 46 11.63 -3.20 9.91
C LEU A 46 10.87 -3.45 8.61
N VAL A 47 11.35 -4.40 7.79
CA VAL A 47 10.69 -4.79 6.53
C VAL A 47 9.32 -5.41 6.80
N LEU A 48 9.23 -6.28 7.82
CA LEU A 48 7.98 -6.92 8.22
C LEU A 48 6.96 -5.90 8.75
N ALA A 49 7.41 -4.95 9.57
CA ALA A 49 6.51 -3.90 10.07
C ALA A 49 6.06 -2.94 8.95
N PHE A 50 6.95 -2.57 8.04
CA PHE A 50 6.58 -1.70 6.92
C PHE A 50 5.59 -2.38 5.96
N SER A 51 5.86 -3.63 5.58
CA SER A 51 4.98 -4.39 4.68
C SER A 51 3.65 -4.79 5.33
N GLY A 52 3.68 -5.28 6.57
CA GLY A 52 2.49 -5.74 7.28
C GLY A 52 1.67 -4.59 7.88
N ALA A 53 2.29 -3.77 8.74
CA ALA A 53 1.56 -2.80 9.55
C ALA A 53 1.21 -1.51 8.78
N ILE A 54 2.05 -1.06 7.84
CA ILE A 54 1.74 0.13 7.03
C ILE A 54 1.00 -0.27 5.76
N LEU A 55 1.65 -1.04 4.87
CA LEU A 55 1.08 -1.34 3.56
C LEU A 55 -0.16 -2.24 3.68
N GLY A 56 -0.10 -3.28 4.52
CA GLY A 56 -1.24 -4.16 4.77
C GLY A 56 -2.45 -3.42 5.34
N ASN A 57 -2.22 -2.53 6.32
CA ASN A 57 -3.27 -1.73 6.93
C ASN A 57 -3.88 -0.71 5.95
N ALA A 58 -3.04 -0.06 5.14
CA ALA A 58 -3.51 0.82 4.08
C ALA A 58 -4.42 0.09 3.10
N LEU A 59 -4.04 -1.13 2.68
CA LEU A 59 -4.82 -1.97 1.78
C LEU A 59 -6.15 -2.46 2.39
N ILE A 60 -6.16 -2.81 3.68
CA ILE A 60 -7.33 -3.45 4.31
C ILE A 60 -8.32 -2.42 4.88
N TYR A 61 -7.84 -1.33 5.46
CA TYR A 61 -8.70 -0.39 6.19
C TYR A 61 -8.83 0.97 5.50
N VAL A 62 -7.76 1.50 4.90
CA VAL A 62 -7.74 2.89 4.40
C VAL A 62 -8.29 2.99 2.98
N PHE A 63 -7.74 2.23 2.04
CA PHE A 63 -8.16 2.33 0.64
C PHE A 63 -9.62 1.92 0.42
N PRO A 64 -10.15 0.83 1.03
CA PRO A 64 -11.57 0.50 0.88
C PRO A 64 -12.49 1.60 1.39
N ALA A 65 -12.16 2.24 2.51
CA ALA A 65 -12.95 3.36 3.04
C ALA A 65 -12.91 4.59 2.12
N LEU A 66 -11.74 4.91 1.55
CA LEU A 66 -11.60 6.00 0.57
C LEU A 66 -12.35 5.69 -0.74
N MET A 67 -12.28 4.46 -1.22
CA MET A 67 -13.01 4.00 -2.41
C MET A 67 -14.52 4.06 -2.17
N PHE A 68 -14.99 3.59 -1.02
CA PHE A 68 -16.40 3.64 -0.65
C PHE A 68 -16.91 5.08 -0.54
N ARG A 69 -16.14 5.97 0.11
CA ARG A 69 -16.44 7.40 0.15
C ARG A 69 -16.54 7.99 -1.26
N GLY A 70 -15.56 7.71 -2.12
CA GLY A 70 -15.52 8.21 -3.49
C GLY A 70 -16.67 7.70 -4.35
N ALA A 71 -17.09 6.45 -4.16
CA ALA A 71 -18.24 5.86 -4.84
C ALA A 71 -19.55 6.53 -4.40
N VAL A 72 -19.78 6.68 -3.10
CA VAL A 72 -21.00 7.29 -2.54
C VAL A 72 -21.11 8.78 -2.92
N GLN A 73 -20.00 9.51 -2.97
CA GLN A 73 -19.99 10.91 -3.41
C GLN A 73 -20.40 11.09 -4.88
N LYS A 74 -20.26 10.06 -5.73
CA LYS A 74 -20.65 10.10 -7.15
C LYS A 74 -22.10 9.67 -7.37
N MET A 75 -22.85 9.28 -6.34
CA MET A 75 -24.26 8.90 -6.46
C MET A 75 -25.15 10.13 -6.35
N GLU A 76 -26.04 10.34 -7.33
CA GLU A 76 -26.98 11.48 -7.33
C GLU A 76 -28.00 11.42 -6.18
N ASN A 77 -28.42 10.21 -5.77
CA ASN A 77 -29.42 10.01 -4.71
C ASN A 77 -28.86 9.14 -3.56
N ALA A 78 -27.73 9.55 -2.97
CA ALA A 78 -27.19 8.85 -1.80
C ALA A 78 -28.11 9.03 -0.57
N SER A 79 -28.62 7.92 -0.03
CA SER A 79 -29.39 7.89 1.22
C SER A 79 -28.58 8.45 2.40
N GLU A 80 -29.24 9.13 3.34
CA GLU A 80 -28.62 9.63 4.57
C GLU A 80 -27.98 8.51 5.41
N GLY A 81 -28.55 7.29 5.37
CA GLY A 81 -27.96 6.11 5.99
C GLY A 81 -26.60 5.77 5.40
N LEU A 82 -26.49 5.81 4.07
CA LEU A 82 -25.26 5.52 3.33
C LEU A 82 -24.17 6.57 3.59
N LYS A 83 -24.55 7.86 3.69
CA LYS A 83 -23.62 8.93 4.10
C LYS A 83 -23.11 8.73 5.52
N ARG A 84 -23.93 8.18 6.43
CA ARG A 84 -23.54 7.86 7.81
C ARG A 84 -22.59 6.67 7.85
N GLU A 85 -22.83 5.65 7.03
CA GLU A 85 -21.93 4.50 6.86
C GLU A 85 -20.56 4.93 6.32
N VAL A 86 -20.50 5.89 5.38
CA VAL A 86 -19.22 6.45 4.92
C VAL A 86 -18.44 7.08 6.08
N LYS A 87 -19.11 7.83 6.97
CA LYS A 87 -18.45 8.41 8.15
C LYS A 87 -17.90 7.33 9.09
N LEU A 88 -18.65 6.24 9.30
CA LEU A 88 -18.20 5.11 10.10
C LEU A 88 -17.00 4.42 9.45
N ALA A 89 -17.05 4.14 8.14
CA ALA A 89 -15.96 3.55 7.39
C ALA A 89 -14.69 4.42 7.44
N MET A 90 -14.83 5.75 7.32
CA MET A 90 -13.72 6.69 7.49
C MET A 90 -13.17 6.70 8.93
N GLY A 91 -14.02 6.49 9.93
CA GLY A 91 -13.60 6.30 11.32
C GLY A 91 -12.75 5.05 11.51
N VAL A 92 -13.16 3.92 10.92
CA VAL A 92 -12.39 2.67 10.93
C VAL A 92 -11.06 2.82 10.19
N ALA A 93 -11.05 3.53 9.06
CA ALA A 93 -9.81 3.87 8.36
C ALA A 93 -8.87 4.72 9.22
N GLY A 94 -9.41 5.68 9.99
CA GLY A 94 -8.63 6.46 10.95
C GLY A 94 -7.99 5.60 12.04
N LEU A 95 -8.72 4.63 12.59
CA LEU A 95 -8.17 3.63 13.51
C LEU A 95 -7.08 2.79 12.86
N GLY A 96 -7.29 2.38 11.61
CA GLY A 96 -6.29 1.72 10.77
C GLY A 96 -5.00 2.52 10.70
N VAL A 97 -5.06 3.79 10.28
CA VAL A 97 -3.88 4.68 10.25
C VAL A 97 -3.19 4.73 11.62
N GLY A 98 -3.96 4.83 12.71
CA GLY A 98 -3.44 4.78 14.07
C GLY A 98 -2.61 3.51 14.36
N PHE A 99 -3.16 2.33 14.06
CA PHE A 99 -2.46 1.07 14.23
C PHE A 99 -1.22 0.95 13.34
N GLY A 100 -1.25 1.47 12.12
CA GLY A 100 -0.10 1.49 11.21
C GLY A 100 1.05 2.35 11.77
N VAL A 101 0.73 3.53 12.31
CA VAL A 101 1.72 4.41 12.96
C VAL A 101 2.31 3.76 14.21
N LEU A 102 1.48 3.08 15.02
CA LEU A 102 1.97 2.36 16.20
C LEU A 102 2.92 1.21 15.81
N GLY A 103 2.55 0.42 14.80
CA GLY A 103 3.41 -0.66 14.28
C GLY A 103 4.75 -0.13 13.77
N LEU A 104 4.74 0.99 13.03
CA LEU A 104 5.97 1.64 12.56
C LEU A 104 6.85 2.12 13.73
N LYS A 105 6.26 2.78 14.72
CA LYS A 105 7.00 3.28 15.90
C LYS A 105 7.66 2.12 16.67
N MET A 106 6.95 0.99 16.81
CA MET A 106 7.52 -0.19 17.47
C MET A 106 8.70 -0.76 16.68
N ALA A 107 8.61 -0.81 15.35
CA ALA A 107 9.68 -1.31 14.49
C ALA A 107 10.93 -0.42 14.53
N ILE A 108 10.75 0.91 14.46
CA ILE A 108 11.87 1.86 14.57
C ILE A 108 12.53 1.74 15.95
N LYS A 109 11.74 1.59 17.02
CA LYS A 109 12.26 1.40 18.38
C LYS A 109 13.03 0.08 18.52
N SER A 110 12.62 -0.97 17.82
CA SER A 110 13.34 -2.25 17.78
C SER A 110 14.72 -2.12 17.13
N LEU A 111 14.87 -1.19 16.18
CA LEU A 111 16.14 -0.93 15.49
C LEU A 111 17.20 -0.24 16.39
N ALA A 112 16.77 0.42 17.46
CA ALA A 112 17.61 1.22 18.35
C ALA A 112 18.02 0.47 19.64
N ARG A 113 17.66 -0.81 19.76
CA ARG A 113 18.07 -1.73 20.84
C ARG A 113 19.00 -2.79 20.29
#